data_AF-A0A5E4M7E4-F1
#
_entry.id   AF-A0A5E4M7E4-F1
#
_cell.length_a   1.000
_cell.length_b   1.000
_cell.length_c   1.000
_cell.angle_alpha   90.00
_cell.angle_beta   90.00
_cell.angle_gamma   90.00
#
_symmetry.space_group_name_H-M   'P 1'
#
loop_
_entity.id
_entity.type
_entity.pdbx_description
1 polymer ?
#
loop_
_entity_poly.entity_id
_entity_poly.type
_entity_poly.pdbx_seq_one_letter_code
_entity_poly.pdbx_strand_id
1 'polypeptide(L)'
;MIKSGKSIKSFYPKFVHITCVAHELHRVAEEIRNQFPHMDELISNVKKVFLKAPSRTILFRNMAPNLALPPQPILTHWDTWLNAAFYYCDNLEFIKEIILQLNSEDYFNSKIARFNKRS
;
A
#
# COMPACT_ATOMS: atom_id res chain seq x y z
N MET A 1 -14.11 10.95 20.30
CA MET A 1 -15.59 10.90 20.22
C MET A 1 -16.27 10.88 21.59
N ILE A 2 -15.87 10.03 22.56
CA ILE A 2 -16.51 9.98 23.89
C ILE A 2 -16.50 11.32 24.65
N LYS A 3 -15.35 12.03 24.71
CA LYS A 3 -15.25 13.33 25.40
C LYS A 3 -16.22 14.35 24.79
N SER A 4 -16.23 14.46 23.47
CA SER A 4 -17.15 15.32 22.72
C SER A 4 -18.62 14.93 22.94
N GLY A 5 -18.93 13.64 22.93
CA GLY A 5 -20.28 13.14 23.23
C GLY A 5 -20.76 13.51 24.63
N LYS A 6 -19.88 13.48 25.64
CA LYS A 6 -20.20 13.96 26.99
C LYS A 6 -20.48 15.46 27.02
N SER A 7 -19.68 16.27 26.33
CA SER A 7 -19.89 17.72 26.22
C SER A 7 -21.19 18.08 25.48
N ILE A 8 -21.59 17.33 24.46
CA ILE A 8 -22.85 17.60 23.73
C ILE A 8 -24.07 17.22 24.59
N LYS A 9 -23.97 16.17 25.39
CA LYS A 9 -25.06 15.71 26.26
C LYS A 9 -25.48 16.73 27.32
N SER A 10 -24.60 17.65 27.74
CA SER A 10 -24.99 18.72 28.68
C SER A 10 -25.95 19.73 28.06
N PHE A 11 -25.91 19.93 26.74
CA PHE A 11 -26.83 20.80 26.00
C PHE A 11 -28.08 20.05 25.54
N TYR A 12 -27.97 18.74 25.30
CA TYR A 12 -29.05 17.90 24.79
C TYR A 12 -29.22 16.64 25.68
N PRO A 13 -30.01 16.71 26.77
CA PRO A 13 -30.09 15.63 27.76
C PRO A 13 -30.59 14.28 27.22
N LYS A 14 -31.39 14.30 26.14
CA LYS A 14 -31.92 13.11 25.46
C LYS A 14 -30.98 12.54 24.38
N PHE A 15 -29.83 13.16 24.15
CA PHE A 15 -28.85 12.69 23.17
C PHE A 15 -28.21 11.36 23.61
N VAL A 16 -28.21 10.38 22.70
CA VAL A 16 -27.53 9.09 22.88
C VAL A 16 -26.30 9.07 22.00
N HIS A 17 -25.13 9.02 22.63
CA HIS A 17 -23.86 8.84 21.90
C HIS A 17 -23.62 7.35 21.69
N ILE A 18 -23.50 6.94 20.43
CA ILE A 18 -23.12 5.58 20.04
C ILE A 18 -21.73 5.64 19.43
N THR A 19 -20.83 4.79 19.89
CA THR A 19 -19.52 4.64 19.25
C THR A 19 -19.67 3.83 17.98
N CYS A 20 -19.16 4.36 16.87
CA CYS A 20 -19.13 3.63 15.61
C CYS A 20 -18.09 2.51 15.67
N VAL A 21 -18.52 1.25 15.57
CA VAL A 21 -17.64 0.08 15.55
C VAL A 21 -16.62 0.17 14.42
N ALA A 22 -17.00 0.73 13.26
CA ALA A 22 -16.07 0.94 12.14
C ALA A 22 -14.91 1.89 12.52
N HIS A 23 -15.15 2.88 13.39
CA HIS A 23 -14.10 3.77 13.90
C HIS A 23 -13.17 3.04 14.87
N GLU A 24 -13.69 2.12 15.68
CA GLU A 24 -12.88 1.29 16.57
C GLU A 24 -12.01 0.31 15.77
N LEU A 25 -12.57 -0.35 14.76
CA LEU A 25 -11.84 -1.22 13.84
C LEU A 25 -10.73 -0.47 13.11
N HIS A 26 -11.02 0.75 12.63
CA HIS A 26 -10.02 1.61 12.01
C HIS A 26 -8.82 1.84 12.93
N ARG A 27 -9.06 2.17 14.21
CA ARG A 27 -7.98 2.38 15.19
C ARG A 27 -7.15 1.13 15.45
N VAL A 28 -7.80 -0.03 15.55
CA VAL A 28 -7.10 -1.30 15.71
C VAL A 28 -6.21 -1.58 14.50
N ALA A 29 -6.72 -1.35 13.29
CA ALA A 29 -5.93 -1.53 12.08
C ALA A 29 -4.78 -0.52 11.96
N GLU A 30 -4.97 0.74 12.36
CA GLU A 30 -3.89 1.73 12.45
C GLU A 30 -2.81 1.29 13.45
N GLU A 31 -3.21 0.77 14.61
CA GLU A 31 -2.25 0.26 15.59
C GLU A 31 -1.47 -0.94 15.04
N ILE A 32 -2.15 -1.90 14.40
CA ILE A 32 -1.48 -3.01 13.71
C ILE A 32 -0.46 -2.46 12.70
N ARG A 33 -0.86 -1.52 11.84
CA ARG A 33 0.06 -0.90 10.86
C ARG A 33 1.29 -0.27 11.53
N ASN A 34 1.11 0.43 12.65
CA ASN A 34 2.22 1.04 13.40
C ASN A 34 3.21 0.01 13.94
N GLN A 35 2.75 -1.22 14.24
CA GLN A 35 3.62 -2.32 14.68
C GLN A 35 4.43 -2.95 13.53
N PHE A 36 4.09 -2.68 12.26
CA PHE A 36 4.77 -3.24 11.08
C PHE A 36 5.32 -2.16 10.12
N PRO A 37 6.25 -1.30 10.56
CA PRO A 37 6.78 -0.20 9.75
C PRO A 37 7.52 -0.69 8.49
N HIS A 38 8.19 -1.83 8.55
CA HIS A 38 8.89 -2.41 7.38
C HIS A 38 7.92 -2.88 6.29
N MET A 39 6.77 -3.43 6.69
CA MET A 39 5.73 -3.81 5.72
C MET A 39 5.13 -2.55 5.09
N ASP A 40 4.89 -1.51 5.89
CA ASP A 40 4.40 -0.23 5.38
C ASP A 40 5.37 0.40 4.36
N GLU A 41 6.67 0.37 4.68
CA GLU A 41 7.73 0.82 3.78
C GLU A 41 7.77 0.00 2.49
N LEU A 42 7.70 -1.34 2.58
CA LEU A 42 7.65 -2.22 1.42
C LEU A 42 6.49 -1.86 0.50
N ILE A 43 5.27 -1.79 1.04
CA ILE A 43 4.06 -1.46 0.29
C ILE A 43 4.22 -0.08 -0.41
N SER A 44 4.73 0.92 0.31
CA SER A 44 4.98 2.26 -0.20
C SER A 44 6.01 2.29 -1.32
N ASN A 45 7.11 1.53 -1.18
CA ASN A 45 8.20 1.52 -2.16
C ASN A 45 7.83 0.73 -3.41
N VAL A 46 7.19 -0.43 -3.28
CA VAL A 46 6.74 -1.22 -4.44
C VAL A 46 5.68 -0.45 -5.24
N LYS A 47 4.78 0.28 -4.57
CA LYS A 47 3.85 1.21 -5.25
C LYS A 47 4.60 2.20 -6.16
N LYS A 48 5.70 2.79 -5.69
CA LYS A 48 6.51 3.74 -6.50
C LYS A 48 7.15 3.09 -7.71
N VAL A 49 7.49 1.80 -7.65
CA VAL A 49 8.07 1.06 -8.77
C VAL A 49 7.08 0.99 -9.93
N PHE A 50 5.85 0.57 -9.67
CA PHE A 50 4.84 0.36 -10.71
C PHE A 50 4.11 1.63 -11.16
N LEU A 51 4.04 2.66 -10.32
CA LEU A 51 3.35 3.92 -10.64
C LEU A 51 4.07 4.76 -11.71
N LYS A 52 5.38 4.58 -11.88
CA LYS A 52 6.20 5.45 -12.74
C LYS A 52 6.25 5.06 -14.23
N ALA A 53 5.94 3.81 -14.58
CA ALA A 53 6.12 3.35 -15.95
C ALA A 53 5.15 2.20 -16.29
N PRO A 54 4.24 2.41 -17.28
CA PRO A 54 3.30 1.37 -17.73
C PRO A 54 3.98 0.08 -18.21
N SER A 55 5.20 0.18 -18.74
CA SER A 55 6.01 -0.99 -19.16
C SER A 55 6.25 -1.98 -18.02
N ARG A 56 6.42 -1.49 -16.79
CA ARG A 56 6.64 -2.33 -15.60
C ARG A 56 5.38 -3.11 -15.22
N THR A 57 4.22 -2.50 -15.41
CA THR A 57 2.91 -3.14 -15.23
C THR A 57 2.66 -4.21 -16.29
N ILE A 58 3.11 -3.98 -17.53
CA ILE A 58 3.04 -4.99 -18.61
C ILE A 58 3.96 -6.17 -18.28
N LEU A 59 5.20 -5.91 -17.86
CA LEU A 59 6.14 -6.95 -17.43
C LEU A 59 5.55 -7.81 -16.30
N PHE A 60 5.00 -7.16 -15.28
CA PHE A 60 4.31 -7.84 -14.18
C PHE A 60 3.24 -8.79 -14.71
N ARG A 61 2.33 -8.32 -15.58
CA ARG A 61 1.25 -9.14 -16.14
C ARG A 61 1.77 -10.30 -17.00
N ASN A 62 2.90 -10.13 -17.67
CA ASN A 62 3.50 -11.20 -18.47
C ASN A 62 4.10 -12.30 -17.60
N MET A 63 4.74 -11.95 -16.48
CA MET A 63 5.30 -12.92 -15.53
C MET A 63 4.23 -13.54 -14.64
N ALA A 64 3.18 -12.78 -14.36
CA ALA A 64 2.14 -13.07 -13.38
C ALA A 64 0.72 -12.91 -13.97
N PRO A 65 0.37 -13.65 -15.04
CA PRO A 65 -0.88 -13.41 -15.74
C PRO A 65 -2.12 -13.63 -14.85
N ASN A 66 -2.01 -14.50 -13.85
CA ASN A 66 -3.08 -14.85 -12.94
C ASN A 66 -3.06 -14.05 -11.62
N LEU A 67 -2.02 -13.24 -11.38
CA LEU A 67 -1.89 -12.46 -10.16
C LEU A 67 -2.36 -11.03 -10.41
N ALA A 68 -3.22 -10.53 -9.53
CA ALA A 68 -3.63 -9.13 -9.56
C ALA A 68 -2.42 -8.22 -9.33
N LEU A 69 -2.44 -7.00 -9.88
CA LEU A 69 -1.41 -6.02 -9.57
C LEU A 69 -1.41 -5.71 -8.07
N PRO A 70 -0.25 -5.36 -7.48
CA PRO A 70 -0.18 -5.04 -6.07
C PRO A 70 -1.19 -3.94 -5.71
N PRO A 71 -2.06 -4.18 -4.72
CA PRO A 71 -3.11 -3.24 -4.35
C PRO A 71 -2.50 -1.94 -3.83
N GLN A 72 -3.20 -0.83 -4.07
CA GLN A 72 -2.77 0.48 -3.61
C GLN A 72 -3.59 0.86 -2.37
N PRO A 73 -2.96 0.95 -1.18
CA PRO A 73 -3.67 1.40 0.00
C PRO A 73 -4.17 2.83 -0.18
N ILE A 74 -5.41 3.06 0.24
CA ILE A 74 -6.00 4.39 0.39
C ILE A 74 -5.76 4.79 1.84
N LEU A 75 -5.12 5.95 2.06
CA LEU A 75 -4.70 6.38 3.41
C LEU A 75 -5.87 6.44 4.40
N THR A 76 -7.05 6.82 3.92
CA THR A 76 -8.26 6.98 4.74
C THR A 76 -9.06 5.68 4.95
N HIS A 77 -8.64 4.55 4.37
CA HIS A 77 -9.39 3.29 4.40
C HIS A 77 -8.52 2.14 4.91
N TRP A 78 -8.76 1.71 6.15
CA TRP A 78 -7.87 0.83 6.91
C TRP A 78 -7.77 -0.60 6.35
N ASP A 79 -8.88 -1.13 5.85
CA ASP A 79 -8.97 -2.42 5.19
C ASP A 79 -8.05 -2.50 3.96
N THR A 80 -7.87 -1.40 3.22
CA THR A 80 -7.04 -1.39 2.01
C THR A 80 -5.56 -1.60 2.32
N TRP A 81 -5.10 -1.12 3.48
CA TRP A 81 -3.75 -1.40 3.93
C TRP A 81 -3.59 -2.85 4.38
N LEU A 82 -4.56 -3.39 5.14
CA LEU A 82 -4.53 -4.79 5.57
C LEU A 82 -4.58 -5.74 4.37
N ASN A 83 -5.45 -5.49 3.41
CA ASN A 83 -5.53 -6.26 2.16
C ASN A 83 -4.22 -6.21 1.38
N ALA A 84 -3.54 -5.06 1.37
CA ALA A 84 -2.22 -4.96 0.77
C ALA A 84 -1.19 -5.79 1.55
N ALA A 85 -1.14 -5.65 2.86
CA ALA A 85 -0.23 -6.45 3.70
C ALA A 85 -0.40 -7.95 3.46
N PHE A 86 -1.65 -8.46 3.45
CA PHE A 86 -1.92 -9.87 3.15
C PHE A 86 -1.48 -10.26 1.74
N TYR A 87 -1.78 -9.45 0.74
CA TYR A 87 -1.31 -9.69 -0.63
C TYR A 87 0.22 -9.81 -0.70
N TYR A 88 0.96 -8.94 -0.02
CA TYR A 88 2.43 -9.01 0.00
C TYR A 88 2.94 -10.22 0.79
N CYS A 89 2.28 -10.60 1.89
CA CYS A 89 2.63 -11.84 2.61
C CYS A 89 2.51 -13.07 1.69
N ASP A 90 1.42 -13.15 0.91
CA ASP A 90 1.13 -14.32 0.07
C ASP A 90 2.02 -14.37 -1.18
N ASN A 91 2.52 -13.23 -1.65
CA ASN A 91 3.18 -13.11 -2.96
C ASN A 91 4.60 -12.52 -2.88
N LEU A 92 5.23 -12.51 -1.70
CA LEU A 92 6.49 -11.80 -1.45
C LEU A 92 7.62 -12.22 -2.39
N GLU A 93 7.87 -13.52 -2.51
CA GLU A 93 8.97 -14.05 -3.33
C GLU A 93 8.78 -13.73 -4.81
N PHE A 94 7.54 -13.86 -5.29
CA PHE A 94 7.22 -13.55 -6.67
C PHE A 94 7.37 -12.05 -7.00
N ILE A 95 6.94 -11.18 -6.09
CA ILE A 95 7.14 -9.73 -6.22
C ILE A 95 8.63 -9.37 -6.23
N LYS A 96 9.43 -10.03 -5.39
CA LYS A 96 10.88 -9.85 -5.32
C LYS A 96 11.55 -10.24 -6.64
N GLU A 97 11.17 -11.35 -7.26
CA GLU A 97 11.68 -11.78 -8.57
C GLU A 97 11.43 -10.71 -9.65
N ILE A 98 10.20 -10.19 -9.73
CA ILE A 98 9.85 -9.13 -10.68
C ILE A 98 10.69 -7.86 -10.46
N ILE A 99 10.87 -7.45 -9.20
CA ILE A 99 11.67 -6.26 -8.86
C ILE A 99 13.14 -6.45 -9.28
N LEU A 100 13.70 -7.65 -9.08
CA LEU A 100 15.06 -7.96 -9.50
C LEU A 100 15.21 -7.87 -11.03
N GLN A 101 14.24 -8.40 -11.79
CA GLN A 101 14.25 -8.30 -13.25
C GLN A 101 14.13 -6.85 -13.72
N LEU A 102 13.25 -6.06 -13.12
CA LEU A 102 13.12 -4.63 -13.41
C LEU A 102 14.41 -3.85 -13.18
N ASN A 103 15.10 -4.11 -12.07
CA ASN A 103 16.38 -3.45 -11.78
C ASN A 103 17.46 -3.82 -12.80
N SER A 104 17.46 -5.07 -13.30
CA SER A 104 18.40 -5.50 -14.34
C SER A 104 18.16 -4.80 -15.68
N GLU A 105 16.90 -4.64 -16.08
CA GLU A 105 16.51 -3.93 -17.30
C GLU A 105 16.82 -2.42 -17.19
N ASP A 106 16.47 -1.80 -16.07
CA ASP A 106 16.75 -0.38 -15.82
C ASP A 106 18.27 -0.10 -15.85
N TYR A 107 19.09 -0.98 -15.27
CA TYR A 107 20.53 -0.89 -15.33
C TYR A 107 21.05 -0.96 -16.77
N PHE A 108 20.60 -1.95 -17.55
CA PHE A 108 21.02 -2.14 -18.94
C PHE A 108 20.63 -0.94 -19.82
N ASN A 109 19.39 -0.47 -19.71
CA ASN A 109 18.87 0.69 -20.43
C ASN A 109 19.65 1.96 -20.10
N SER A 110 20.04 2.16 -18.84
CA SER A 110 20.86 3.30 -18.43
C SER A 110 22.26 3.28 -19.06
N LYS A 111 22.85 2.09 -19.26
CA LYS A 111 24.16 1.91 -19.88
C LYS A 111 24.11 2.19 -21.38
N ILE A 112 23.07 1.70 -22.06
CA ILE A 112 22.81 2.02 -23.48
C ILE A 112 22.60 3.53 -23.66
N ALA A 113 21.77 4.16 -22.83
CA ALA A 113 21.52 5.59 -22.93
C ALA A 113 22.80 6.44 -22.72
N ARG A 114 23.72 5.98 -21.88
CA ARG A 114 25.04 6.62 -21.69
C ARG A 114 25.97 6.37 -22.88
N PHE A 115 25.90 5.21 -23.51
CA PHE A 115 26.66 4.90 -24.72
C PHE A 115 26.21 5.79 -25.89
N ASN A 116 24.90 5.87 -26.13
CA ASN A 116 24.32 6.66 -27.22
C ASN A 116 24.46 8.19 -27.03
N LYS A 117 24.75 8.67 -25.82
CA LYS A 117 25.05 10.09 -25.56
C LYS A 117 26.52 10.47 -25.80
N ARG A 118 27.41 9.49 -25.99
CA ARG A 118 28.85 9.69 -26.20
C ARG A 118 29.28 9.51 -27.66
N SER A 119 28.41 8.96 -28.49
CA SER A 119 28.46 8.91 -29.95
C SER A 119 27.81 10.15 -30.56
#